data_AF-A0A527XMI3-F1
#
_entry.id   AF-A0A527XMI3-F1
#
_cell.length_a   1.000
_cell.length_b   1.000
_cell.length_c   1.000
_cell.angle_alpha   90.00
_cell.angle_beta   90.00
_cell.angle_gamma   90.00
#
_symmetry.space_group_name_H-M   'P 1'
#
loop_
_entity.id
_entity.type
_entity.pdbx_description
1 polymer ?
#
loop_
_entity_poly.entity_id
_entity_poly.type
_entity_poly.pdbx_seq_one_letter_code
_entity_poly.pdbx_strand_id
1 'polypeptide(L)'
;RQKHPIDDVLDRKLIELAKPALDAKQAVTIELPIRNVDRSAGAMLSGEVAKRFKHKGLREDTIQVKLTGTAGQSFGAFLARGVSFELVGAGND
;
A
#
# COMPACT_ATOMS: atom_id res chain seq x y z
N ARG A 1 25.46 -9.66 10.08
CA ARG A 1 24.33 -10.11 9.24
C ARG A 1 23.08 -9.44 9.81
N GLN A 2 22.64 -8.32 9.23
CA GLN A 2 21.48 -7.59 9.73
C GLN A 2 20.21 -8.43 9.51
N LYS A 3 19.43 -8.67 10.56
CA LYS A 3 18.05 -9.13 10.41
C LYS A 3 17.22 -7.91 10.03
N HIS A 4 16.89 -7.78 8.77
CA HIS A 4 15.83 -6.85 8.36
C HIS A 4 14.50 -7.53 8.72
N PRO A 5 13.65 -6.93 9.58
CA PRO A 5 12.29 -7.42 9.81
C PRO A 5 11.45 -7.13 8.57
N ILE A 6 11.75 -7.82 7.47
CA ILE A 6 11.00 -7.69 6.22
C ILE A 6 9.63 -8.37 6.32
N ASP A 7 9.44 -9.24 7.32
CA ASP A 7 8.18 -9.93 7.61
C ASP A 7 7.14 -9.02 8.26
N ASP A 8 7.56 -7.96 8.97
CA ASP A 8 6.68 -7.00 9.64
C ASP A 8 6.34 -5.78 8.78
N VAL A 9 6.69 -5.80 7.49
CA VAL A 9 6.44 -4.67 6.57
C VAL A 9 4.95 -4.60 6.24
N LEU A 10 4.33 -3.46 6.56
CA LEU A 10 2.91 -3.17 6.31
C LEU A 10 2.45 -3.57 4.90
N ASP A 11 3.26 -3.27 3.88
CA ASP A 11 2.96 -3.61 2.48
C ASP A 11 2.71 -5.09 2.21
N ARG A 12 3.32 -6.02 2.95
CA ARG A 12 3.06 -7.46 2.75
C ARG A 12 1.63 -7.78 3.15
N LYS A 13 1.14 -7.17 4.23
CA LYS A 13 -0.27 -7.27 4.63
C LYS A 13 -1.19 -6.60 3.61
N LEU A 14 -0.79 -5.44 3.07
CA LEU A 14 -1.57 -4.76 2.03
C LEU A 14 -1.69 -5.63 0.76
N ILE A 15 -0.61 -6.26 0.31
CA ILE A 15 -0.61 -7.16 -0.86
C ILE A 15 -1.53 -8.36 -0.63
N GLU A 16 -1.44 -8.99 0.54
CA GLU A 16 -2.30 -10.13 0.88
C GLU A 16 -3.78 -9.75 0.86
N LEU A 17 -4.14 -8.60 1.43
CA LEU A 17 -5.52 -8.09 1.44
C LEU A 17 -5.97 -7.60 0.06
N ALA A 18 -5.05 -7.15 -0.79
CA ALA A 18 -5.33 -6.69 -2.14
C ALA A 18 -5.45 -7.81 -3.18
N LYS A 19 -5.28 -9.09 -2.81
CA LYS A 19 -5.40 -10.24 -3.73
C LYS A 19 -6.64 -10.21 -4.63
N PRO A 20 -7.86 -9.91 -4.14
CA PRO A 20 -9.04 -9.83 -5.03
C PRO A 20 -8.89 -8.78 -6.15
N ALA A 21 -8.26 -7.64 -5.86
CA ALA A 21 -7.95 -6.62 -6.86
C ALA A 21 -6.81 -7.04 -7.79
N LEU A 22 -5.78 -7.68 -7.26
CA LEU A 22 -4.59 -8.07 -8.01
C LEU A 22 -4.83 -9.28 -8.92
N ASP A 23 -5.77 -10.17 -8.56
CA ASP A 23 -6.06 -11.41 -9.29
C ASP A 23 -7.30 -11.27 -10.17
N ALA A 24 -8.37 -10.65 -9.66
CA ALA A 24 -9.66 -10.55 -10.34
C ALA A 24 -10.07 -9.12 -10.72
N LYS A 25 -9.23 -8.10 -10.43
CA LYS A 25 -9.56 -6.67 -10.65
C LYS A 25 -10.82 -6.22 -9.92
N GLN A 26 -11.16 -6.90 -8.83
CA GLN A 26 -12.27 -6.55 -7.97
C GLN A 26 -11.88 -5.36 -7.09
N ALA A 27 -12.79 -4.39 -6.92
CA ALA A 27 -12.56 -3.28 -6.01
C ALA A 27 -12.48 -3.77 -4.56
N VAL A 28 -11.49 -3.27 -3.81
CA VAL A 28 -11.26 -3.60 -2.40
C VAL A 28 -10.99 -2.35 -1.60
N THR A 29 -11.48 -2.35 -0.36
CA THR A 29 -11.18 -1.35 0.67
C THR A 29 -10.44 -2.05 1.81
N ILE A 30 -9.31 -1.50 2.21
CA ILE A 30 -8.41 -2.05 3.23
C ILE A 30 -8.25 -1.00 4.33
N GLU A 31 -8.56 -1.37 5.57
CA GLU A 31 -8.44 -0.48 6.72
C GLU A 31 -7.44 -1.07 7.72
N LEU A 32 -6.37 -0.32 8.03
CA LEU A 32 -5.31 -0.76 8.93
C LEU A 32 -4.74 0.38 9.79
N PRO A 33 -4.18 0.09 10.98
CA PRO A 33 -3.38 1.06 11.70
C PRO A 33 -2.03 1.29 10.99
N ILE A 34 -1.45 2.48 11.15
CA ILE A 34 -0.08 2.81 10.72
C ILE A 34 0.73 3.45 11.86
N ARG A 35 2.03 3.13 11.92
CA ARG A 35 2.99 3.67 12.88
C ARG A 35 4.17 4.31 12.14
N ASN A 36 4.90 5.21 12.82
CA ASN A 36 5.99 5.97 12.22
C ASN A 36 7.14 5.10 11.68
N VAL A 37 7.26 3.86 12.18
CA VAL A 37 8.21 2.85 11.69
C VAL A 37 7.83 2.27 10.31
N ASP A 38 6.56 2.40 9.90
CA ASP A 38 6.03 1.98 8.62
C ASP A 38 6.39 3.02 7.54
N ARG A 39 7.64 2.96 7.08
CA ARG A 39 8.16 3.84 6.02
C ARG A 39 7.80 3.30 4.64
N SER A 40 7.66 4.21 3.67
CA SER A 40 7.36 3.88 2.27
C SER A 40 6.10 3.03 2.09
N ALA A 41 5.10 3.21 2.96
CA ALA A 41 3.84 2.47 2.91
C ALA A 41 3.18 2.63 1.53
N GLY A 42 2.87 1.51 0.89
CA GLY A 42 2.26 1.42 -0.44
C GLY A 42 3.23 1.17 -1.59
N ALA A 43 4.55 1.26 -1.37
CA ALA A 43 5.53 1.11 -2.44
C ALA A 43 5.58 -0.33 -3.01
N MET A 44 5.54 -1.37 -2.18
CA MET A 44 5.57 -2.75 -2.69
C MET A 44 4.22 -3.13 -3.32
N LEU A 45 3.11 -2.70 -2.74
CA LEU A 45 1.78 -2.88 -3.32
C LEU A 45 1.73 -2.25 -4.72
N SER A 46 2.25 -1.04 -4.87
CA SER A 46 2.34 -0.35 -6.15
C SER A 46 3.27 -1.07 -7.13
N GLY A 47 4.37 -1.65 -6.64
CA GLY A 47 5.23 -2.54 -7.41
C GLY A 47 4.50 -3.77 -7.96
N GLU A 48 3.64 -4.41 -7.17
CA GLU A 48 2.82 -5.55 -7.61
C GLU A 48 1.81 -5.13 -8.69
N VAL A 49 1.13 -4.00 -8.53
CA VAL A 49 0.23 -3.44 -9.55
C VAL A 49 1.00 -3.15 -10.85
N ALA A 50 2.15 -2.47 -10.76
CA ALA A 50 2.97 -2.15 -11.92
C ALA A 50 3.52 -3.41 -12.62
N LYS A 51 3.92 -4.43 -11.86
CA LYS A 51 4.43 -5.69 -12.39
C LYS A 51 3.37 -6.42 -13.23
N ARG A 52 2.14 -6.48 -12.72
CA ARG A 52 0.99 -7.19 -13.32
C ARG A 52 0.32 -6.41 -14.45
N PHE A 53 0.10 -5.10 -14.28
CA PHE A 53 -0.73 -4.29 -15.17
C PHE A 53 0.05 -3.23 -15.97
N LYS A 54 1.37 -3.12 -15.74
CA LYS A 54 2.25 -2.13 -16.39
C LYS A 54 1.69 -0.71 -16.25
N HIS A 55 1.95 0.16 -17.22
CA HIS A 55 1.46 1.54 -17.24
C HIS A 55 -0.07 1.67 -17.29
N LYS A 56 -0.80 0.62 -17.70
CA LYS A 56 -2.27 0.66 -17.73
C LYS A 56 -2.86 0.71 -16.32
N GLY A 57 -2.20 0.05 -15.35
CA GLY A 57 -2.66 -0.02 -13.97
C GLY A 57 -4.04 -0.67 -13.81
N LEU A 58 -4.68 -0.38 -12.69
CA LEU A 58 -6.08 -0.73 -12.40
C LEU A 58 -7.02 0.44 -12.73
N ARG A 59 -8.33 0.18 -12.67
CA ARG A 59 -9.30 1.28 -12.64
C ARG A 59 -9.04 2.13 -11.39
N GLU A 60 -9.37 3.40 -11.46
CA GLU A 60 -9.28 4.30 -10.30
C GLU A 60 -10.02 3.70 -9.09
N ASP A 61 -9.45 3.88 -7.90
CA ASP A 61 -9.99 3.40 -6.63
C ASP A 61 -10.32 1.89 -6.55
N THR A 62 -9.66 1.07 -7.38
CA THR A 62 -9.79 -0.39 -7.28
C THR A 62 -9.17 -0.90 -5.97
N ILE A 63 -8.10 -0.28 -5.48
CA ILE A 63 -7.52 -0.59 -4.18
C ILE A 63 -7.53 0.69 -3.35
N GLN A 64 -8.47 0.79 -2.42
CA GLN A 64 -8.55 1.88 -1.46
C GLN A 64 -7.94 1.42 -0.14
N VAL A 65 -6.96 2.15 0.37
CA VAL A 65 -6.29 1.85 1.63
C VAL A 65 -6.48 3.02 2.58
N LYS A 66 -7.17 2.79 3.68
CA LYS A 66 -7.34 3.75 4.76
C LYS A 66 -6.45 3.37 5.93
N LEU A 67 -5.61 4.30 6.33
CA LEU A 67 -4.62 4.13 7.38
C LEU A 67 -4.90 5.11 8.50
N THR A 68 -4.91 4.62 9.74
CA THR A 68 -5.13 5.46 10.93
C THR A 68 -3.91 5.43 11.84
N GLY A 69 -3.36 6.60 12.18
CA GLY A 69 -2.20 6.73 13.06
C GLY A 69 -1.15 7.72 12.55
N THR A 70 0.12 7.38 12.73
CA THR A 70 1.24 8.22 12.31
C THR A 70 2.00 7.54 11.19
N ALA A 71 1.99 8.10 9.99
CA ALA A 71 2.76 7.55 8.89
C ALA A 71 4.26 7.87 9.02
N GLY A 72 5.10 6.90 8.66
CA GLY A 72 6.54 7.12 8.49
C GLY A 72 6.86 7.90 7.21
N GLN A 73 8.14 8.19 7.02
CA GLN A 73 8.65 8.90 5.85
C GLN A 73 8.24 8.23 4.54
N SER A 74 8.12 9.03 3.47
CA SER A 74 7.76 8.55 2.12
C SER A 74 6.40 7.84 2.03
N PHE A 75 5.43 8.23 2.85
CA PHE A 75 4.07 7.69 2.80
C PHE A 75 3.44 7.87 1.41
N GLY A 76 2.91 6.79 0.82
CA GLY A 76 2.28 6.85 -0.51
C GLY A 76 3.24 7.22 -1.64
N ALA A 77 4.56 7.05 -1.44
CA ALA A 77 5.51 7.26 -2.52
C ALA A 77 5.28 6.22 -3.64
N PHE A 78 5.23 6.70 -4.89
CA PHE A 78 5.12 5.88 -6.09
C PHE A 78 3.82 5.06 -6.22
N LEU A 79 2.69 5.58 -5.74
CA LEU A 79 1.41 4.89 -5.89
C LEU A 79 1.09 4.59 -7.36
N ALA A 80 0.85 3.31 -7.65
CA ALA A 80 0.45 2.88 -8.98
C ALA A 80 -1.00 3.28 -9.26
N ARG A 81 -1.33 3.50 -10.55
CA ARG A 81 -2.69 3.85 -10.96
C ARG A 81 -3.70 2.81 -10.47
N GLY A 82 -4.74 3.30 -9.79
CA GLY A 82 -5.81 2.50 -9.18
C GLY A 82 -5.59 2.12 -7.72
N VAL A 83 -4.49 2.61 -7.10
CA VAL A 83 -4.24 2.53 -5.66
C VAL A 83 -4.42 3.92 -5.05
N SER A 84 -5.28 4.02 -4.04
CA SER A 84 -5.62 5.28 -3.36
C SER A 84 -5.41 5.13 -1.86
N PHE A 85 -4.69 6.06 -1.25
CA PHE A 85 -4.37 6.05 0.18
C PHE A 85 -5.04 7.22 0.89
N GLU A 86 -5.76 6.93 1.96
CA GLU A 86 -6.29 7.90 2.92
C GLU A 86 -5.54 7.72 4.24
N LEU A 87 -5.00 8.81 4.80
CA LEU A 87 -4.39 8.82 6.13
C LEU A 87 -5.24 9.66 7.07
N VAL A 88 -5.76 9.03 8.12
CA VAL A 88 -6.39 9.70 9.25
C VAL A 88 -5.37 9.78 10.39
N GLY A 89 -4.74 10.94 10.53
CA GLY A 89 -3.73 11.19 11.56
C GLY A 89 -2.62 12.12 11.08
N ALA A 90 -1.36 11.77 11.40
CA ALA A 90 -0.20 12.62 11.10
C ALA A 90 0.77 11.91 10.13
N GLY A 91 1.25 12.62 9.12
CA GLY A 91 2.37 12.18 8.28
C GLY A 91 3.68 12.81 8.75
N ASN A 92 4.76 12.04 8.74
CA ASN A 92 6.11 12.59 8.82
C ASN A 92 6.69 12.69 7.40
N ASP A 93 7.49 13.74 7.16
CA ASP A 93 8.29 13.89 5.94
C ASP A 93 9.46 12.90 5.92
#